data_AF-A0A6A3EEP1-F1
#
_entry.id   AF-A0A6A3EEP1-F1
#
_cell.length_a   1.000
_cell.length_b   1.000
_cell.length_c   1.000
_cell.angle_alpha   90.00
_cell.angle_beta   90.00
_cell.angle_gamma   90.00
#
_symmetry.space_group_name_H-M   'P 1'
#
loop_
_entity.id
_entity.type
_entity.pdbx_description
1 polymer ?
#
loop_
_entity_poly.entity_id
_entity_poly.type
_entity_poly.pdbx_seq_one_letter_code
_entity_poly.pdbx_strand_id
1 'polypeptide(L)'
;MRALPRRVVAGGCRVATQRRTPLPCYVNYQRRHFASSSNGDESPPEGIREVLATLDKIRARKDVFKEYKKQDVFAPSDMSWMANRLMFYHLNRPQHTQLDVVEFLQGAKYAIKTTGTAMYSREFADFLVRERAAPGAFEPDCDAAKMQQQTLDPISYAAFKDFVLEYESIGAGSVVKEIEVHSAHLESVQYERVPKRSTTNSSGAKVLGVPVHERLKLAVLFDTTEHSSLTHPDLEKEGQGAVRNVVQREKSIWQFESNVTTPEDIDWIINPVQISIRD
;
A
#
# COMPACT_ATOMS: atom_id res chain seq x y z
N MET A 1 -8.43 72.31 30.44
CA MET A 1 -8.67 72.93 29.10
C MET A 1 -7.89 72.11 28.08
N ARG A 2 -8.54 71.23 27.32
CA ARG A 2 -8.80 71.37 25.87
C ARG A 2 -7.61 71.94 25.08
N ALA A 3 -6.94 71.10 24.28
CA ALA A 3 -7.05 71.12 22.81
C ALA A 3 -5.95 70.26 22.14
N LEU A 4 -6.36 69.19 21.46
CA LEU A 4 -5.85 68.84 20.12
C LEU A 4 -6.55 69.79 19.10
N PRO A 5 -6.15 69.95 17.81
CA PRO A 5 -5.41 68.99 16.94
C PRO A 5 -4.45 69.60 15.87
N ARG A 6 -3.69 68.75 15.15
CA ARG A 6 -3.75 68.58 13.66
C ARG A 6 -2.67 67.60 13.12
N ARG A 7 -3.15 66.70 12.25
CA ARG A 7 -2.42 65.78 11.33
C ARG A 7 -1.56 66.58 10.32
N VAL A 8 -0.53 66.05 9.64
CA VAL A 8 -0.59 65.09 8.50
C VAL A 8 0.84 64.65 8.09
N VAL A 9 1.03 63.31 8.00
CA VAL A 9 1.70 62.46 6.98
C VAL A 9 3.11 62.80 6.44
N ALA A 10 4.05 61.84 6.56
CA ALA A 10 4.66 61.06 5.45
C ALA A 10 6.02 60.42 5.82
N GLY A 11 6.22 59.15 5.42
CA GLY A 11 7.53 58.49 5.27
C GLY A 11 8.08 57.83 6.54
N GLY A 12 8.45 56.54 6.61
CA GLY A 12 8.74 55.56 5.58
C GLY A 12 10.10 54.91 5.88
N CYS A 13 10.10 53.65 6.34
CA CYS A 13 11.15 52.60 6.24
C CYS A 13 11.02 51.67 7.46
N ARG A 14 10.26 50.57 7.34
CA ARG A 14 10.72 49.21 6.94
C ARG A 14 11.72 48.59 7.92
N VAL A 15 11.17 47.88 8.91
CA VAL A 15 11.85 46.77 9.60
C VAL A 15 11.75 45.54 8.69
N ALA A 16 12.88 44.89 8.45
CA ALA A 16 13.00 43.71 7.62
C ALA A 16 12.36 42.49 8.32
N THR A 17 11.18 42.08 7.86
CA THR A 17 10.61 40.78 8.17
C THR A 17 11.33 39.72 7.34
N GLN A 18 12.16 38.91 7.99
CA GLN A 18 12.81 37.76 7.38
C GLN A 18 11.71 36.77 6.95
N ARG A 19 11.65 36.53 5.64
CA ARG A 19 10.63 35.73 4.96
C ARG A 19 10.67 34.29 5.47
N ARG A 20 9.61 33.86 6.15
CA ARG A 20 9.24 32.44 6.19
C ARG A 20 8.89 32.03 4.77
N THR A 21 9.75 31.25 4.15
CA THR A 21 9.37 30.43 2.99
C THR A 21 8.21 29.53 3.41
N PRO A 22 7.06 29.55 2.72
CA PRO A 22 6.01 28.57 2.95
C PRO A 22 6.52 27.20 2.50
N LEU A 23 6.35 26.20 3.35
CA LEU A 23 6.48 24.79 3.02
C LEU A 23 5.61 24.48 1.78
N PRO A 24 6.10 23.67 0.82
CA PRO A 24 5.31 23.33 -0.35
C PRO A 24 4.07 22.53 0.08
N CYS A 25 2.95 23.08 -0.37
CA CYS A 25 1.57 22.64 -0.27
C CYS A 25 1.33 21.12 -0.35
N TYR A 26 0.50 20.64 0.59
CA TYR A 26 -0.56 19.64 0.45
C TYR A 26 -0.57 18.87 -0.89
N VAL A 27 -0.06 17.64 -0.87
CA VAL A 27 -0.36 16.67 -1.92
C VAL A 27 -1.74 16.11 -1.62
N ASN A 28 -2.73 16.54 -2.41
CA ASN A 28 -4.02 15.86 -2.47
C ASN A 28 -3.78 14.38 -2.81
N TYR A 29 -4.24 13.47 -1.95
CA TYR A 29 -4.39 12.05 -2.27
C TYR A 29 -5.49 11.92 -3.34
N GLN A 30 -5.17 12.26 -4.59
CA GLN A 30 -6.02 11.89 -5.71
C GLN A 30 -5.91 10.39 -5.90
N ARG A 31 -6.96 9.69 -5.46
CA ARG A 31 -7.31 8.30 -5.77
C ARG A 31 -7.09 8.10 -7.28
N ARG A 32 -5.99 7.44 -7.66
CA ARG A 32 -5.73 7.10 -9.07
C ARG A 32 -6.61 5.90 -9.41
N HIS A 33 -7.43 6.04 -10.43
CA HIS A 33 -8.30 4.96 -10.92
C HIS A 33 -7.49 4.07 -11.86
N PHE A 34 -7.28 2.81 -11.46
CA PHE A 34 -6.40 1.83 -12.15
C PHE A 34 -7.14 0.93 -13.16
N ALA A 35 -8.35 1.32 -13.60
CA ALA A 35 -9.18 0.46 -14.43
C ALA A 35 -10.11 1.24 -15.36
N SER A 36 -10.45 0.61 -16.49
CA SER A 36 -11.44 1.08 -17.47
C SER A 36 -12.75 0.31 -17.33
N SER A 37 -13.88 1.02 -17.48
CA SER A 37 -15.24 0.45 -17.45
C SER A 37 -15.64 -0.20 -18.78
N SER A 38 -16.41 -1.28 -18.72
CA SER A 38 -17.23 -1.76 -19.84
C SER A 38 -18.70 -1.75 -19.44
N ASN A 39 -19.54 -1.06 -20.24
CA ASN A 39 -20.99 -0.98 -20.04
C ASN A 39 -21.63 -2.37 -19.86
N GLY A 40 -22.48 -2.53 -18.84
CA GLY A 40 -23.44 -3.64 -18.77
C GLY A 40 -23.87 -4.04 -17.36
N ASP A 41 -25.12 -3.69 -17.02
CA ASP A 41 -25.91 -4.12 -15.86
C ASP A 41 -26.35 -5.60 -15.99
N GLU A 42 -25.40 -6.49 -16.32
CA GLU A 42 -25.64 -7.92 -16.52
C GLU A 42 -24.98 -8.70 -15.37
N SER A 43 -25.73 -9.64 -14.80
CA SER A 43 -25.21 -10.52 -13.76
C SER A 43 -23.97 -11.24 -14.29
N PRO A 44 -22.83 -11.25 -13.55
CA PRO A 44 -21.61 -11.89 -14.03
C PRO A 44 -21.89 -13.36 -14.42
N PRO A 45 -21.32 -13.86 -15.53
CA PRO A 45 -21.48 -15.26 -15.89
C PRO A 45 -20.96 -16.17 -14.76
N GLU A 46 -21.62 -17.31 -14.58
CA GLU A 46 -21.26 -18.32 -13.58
C GLU A 46 -20.84 -19.64 -14.24
N GLY A 47 -20.00 -20.41 -13.53
CA GLY A 47 -19.58 -21.75 -13.95
C GLY A 47 -18.84 -21.75 -15.30
N ILE A 48 -19.24 -22.64 -16.21
CA ILE A 48 -18.57 -22.82 -17.51
C ILE A 48 -18.66 -21.55 -18.37
N ARG A 49 -19.74 -20.77 -18.26
CA ARG A 49 -19.89 -19.51 -19.02
C ARG A 49 -18.83 -18.49 -18.61
N GLU A 50 -18.49 -18.44 -17.32
CA GLU A 50 -17.42 -17.56 -16.80
C GLU A 50 -16.06 -17.96 -17.37
N VAL A 51 -15.78 -19.27 -17.42
CA VAL A 51 -14.54 -19.80 -17.98
C VAL A 51 -14.44 -19.42 -19.46
N LEU A 52 -15.51 -19.60 -20.23
CA LEU A 52 -15.53 -19.22 -21.65
C LEU A 52 -15.33 -17.71 -21.85
N ALA A 53 -16.03 -16.87 -21.09
CA ALA A 53 -15.85 -15.41 -21.14
C ALA A 53 -14.41 -15.00 -20.79
N THR A 54 -13.80 -15.65 -19.80
CA THR A 54 -12.39 -15.42 -19.42
C THR A 54 -11.45 -15.84 -20.56
N LEU A 55 -11.68 -16.98 -21.20
CA LEU A 55 -10.87 -17.43 -22.34
C LEU A 55 -10.97 -16.46 -23.53
N ASP A 56 -12.15 -15.90 -23.80
CA ASP A 56 -12.32 -14.89 -24.84
C ASP A 56 -11.56 -13.61 -24.53
N LYS A 57 -11.59 -13.14 -23.28
CA LYS A 57 -10.75 -12.01 -22.82
C LYS A 57 -9.26 -12.30 -23.01
N ILE A 58 -8.80 -13.50 -22.67
CA ILE A 58 -7.39 -13.89 -22.85
C ILE A 58 -6.99 -13.90 -24.32
N ARG A 59 -7.86 -14.42 -25.21
CA ARG A 59 -7.61 -14.40 -26.66
C ARG A 59 -7.52 -12.98 -27.19
N ALA A 60 -8.42 -12.11 -26.77
CA ALA A 60 -8.42 -10.69 -27.12
C ALA A 60 -7.16 -9.97 -26.61
N ARG A 61 -6.65 -10.36 -25.44
CA ARG A 61 -5.47 -9.74 -24.80
C ARG A 61 -4.16 -10.51 -25.00
N LYS A 62 -4.07 -11.36 -26.03
CA LYS A 62 -2.86 -12.16 -26.32
C LYS A 62 -1.60 -11.31 -26.48
N ASP A 63 -1.72 -10.11 -27.06
CA ASP A 63 -0.57 -9.24 -27.31
C ASP A 63 -0.16 -8.47 -26.05
N VAL A 64 -1.11 -8.19 -25.14
CA VAL A 64 -0.81 -7.67 -23.80
C VAL A 64 0.02 -8.68 -23.01
N PHE A 65 -0.29 -9.99 -23.08
CA PHE A 65 0.50 -11.00 -22.41
C PHE A 65 1.95 -11.06 -22.92
N LYS A 66 2.15 -10.91 -24.23
CA LYS A 66 3.50 -10.83 -24.82
C LYS A 66 4.24 -9.59 -24.32
N GLU A 67 3.54 -8.47 -24.21
CA GLU A 67 4.11 -7.22 -23.75
C GLU A 67 4.50 -7.29 -22.27
N TYR A 68 3.65 -7.85 -21.41
CA TYR A 68 3.98 -8.12 -20.00
C TYR A 68 5.23 -8.99 -19.85
N LYS A 69 5.42 -9.98 -20.72
CA LYS A 69 6.65 -10.77 -20.74
C LYS A 69 7.88 -9.99 -21.17
N LYS A 70 7.76 -9.03 -22.09
CA LYS A 70 8.89 -8.17 -22.51
C LYS A 70 9.28 -7.15 -21.45
N GLN A 71 8.32 -6.70 -20.65
CA GLN A 71 8.52 -5.74 -19.58
C GLN A 71 8.84 -6.41 -18.23
N ASP A 72 9.18 -7.71 -18.24
CA ASP A 72 9.50 -8.49 -17.04
C ASP A 72 8.45 -8.36 -15.92
N VAL A 73 7.17 -8.28 -16.27
CA VAL A 73 6.07 -8.13 -15.31
C VAL A 73 5.98 -9.30 -14.35
N PHE A 74 6.29 -10.52 -14.81
CA PHE A 74 6.21 -11.73 -14.01
C PHE A 74 7.57 -12.09 -13.43
N ALA A 75 7.60 -12.58 -12.19
CA ALA A 75 8.84 -12.98 -11.55
C ALA A 75 9.53 -14.14 -12.31
N PRO A 76 10.88 -14.14 -12.38
CA PRO A 76 11.62 -15.22 -13.00
C PRO A 76 11.45 -16.52 -12.20
N SER A 77 11.07 -17.62 -12.86
CA SER A 77 10.96 -18.94 -12.23
C SER A 77 11.19 -20.09 -13.22
N ASP A 78 11.63 -21.24 -12.72
CA ASP A 78 11.92 -22.45 -13.50
C ASP A 78 10.67 -23.00 -14.23
N MET A 79 9.47 -22.71 -13.72
CA MET A 79 8.17 -23.08 -14.31
C MET A 79 7.41 -21.86 -14.90
N SER A 80 8.12 -20.78 -15.20
CA SER A 80 7.55 -19.46 -15.56
C SER A 80 6.52 -19.50 -16.70
N TRP A 81 6.63 -20.40 -17.68
CA TRP A 81 5.68 -20.41 -18.79
C TRP A 81 4.25 -20.82 -18.37
N MET A 82 4.10 -21.79 -17.46
CA MET A 82 2.79 -22.22 -16.94
C MET A 82 2.29 -21.23 -15.90
N ALA A 83 3.16 -20.84 -14.97
CA ALA A 83 2.84 -19.89 -13.92
C ALA A 83 2.35 -18.57 -14.50
N ASN A 84 3.05 -17.99 -15.49
CA ASN A 84 2.68 -16.72 -16.11
C ASN A 84 1.35 -16.82 -16.87
N ARG A 85 1.06 -17.95 -17.51
CA ARG A 85 -0.24 -18.17 -18.17
C ARG A 85 -1.37 -18.26 -17.16
N LEU A 86 -1.16 -18.95 -16.04
CA LEU A 86 -2.16 -19.07 -14.98
C LEU A 86 -2.41 -17.71 -14.30
N MET A 87 -1.35 -16.96 -13.99
CA MET A 87 -1.48 -15.59 -13.48
C MET A 87 -2.24 -14.70 -14.46
N PHE A 88 -1.89 -14.75 -15.75
CA PHE A 88 -2.60 -14.00 -16.78
C PHE A 88 -4.08 -14.43 -16.90
N TYR A 89 -4.38 -15.72 -16.70
CA TYR A 89 -5.77 -16.18 -16.63
C TYR A 89 -6.52 -15.54 -15.47
N HIS A 90 -5.96 -15.56 -14.25
CA HIS A 90 -6.59 -14.95 -13.08
C HIS A 90 -6.77 -13.42 -13.21
N LEU A 91 -5.81 -12.72 -13.81
CA LEU A 91 -5.92 -11.27 -14.08
C LEU A 91 -7.08 -10.91 -15.01
N ASN A 92 -7.56 -11.86 -15.82
CA ASN A 92 -8.65 -11.67 -16.78
C ASN A 92 -9.99 -12.20 -16.29
N ARG A 93 -10.06 -12.76 -15.07
CA ARG A 93 -11.29 -13.29 -14.50
C ARG A 93 -12.30 -12.23 -14.05
N PRO A 94 -11.92 -11.05 -13.52
CA PRO A 94 -12.89 -10.02 -13.20
C PRO A 94 -13.71 -9.65 -14.43
N GLN A 95 -15.03 -9.55 -14.27
CA GLN A 95 -15.94 -9.44 -15.41
C GLN A 95 -16.09 -8.00 -15.88
N HIS A 96 -16.13 -7.04 -14.98
CA HIS A 96 -16.36 -5.61 -15.30
C HIS A 96 -15.14 -4.73 -15.08
N THR A 97 -14.02 -5.33 -14.67
CA THR A 97 -12.78 -4.61 -14.34
C THR A 97 -11.63 -5.20 -15.15
N GLN A 98 -10.83 -4.33 -15.76
CA GLN A 98 -9.58 -4.71 -16.40
C GLN A 98 -8.42 -4.04 -15.69
N LEU A 99 -7.52 -4.85 -15.12
CA LEU A 99 -6.31 -4.35 -14.48
C LEU A 99 -5.19 -4.13 -15.51
N ASP A 100 -4.59 -2.93 -15.48
CA ASP A 100 -3.27 -2.67 -16.05
C ASP A 100 -2.21 -3.04 -15.01
N VAL A 101 -1.48 -4.11 -15.28
CA VAL A 101 -0.50 -4.65 -14.33
C VAL A 101 0.76 -3.79 -14.29
N VAL A 102 1.12 -3.15 -15.41
CA VAL A 102 2.31 -2.29 -15.46
C VAL A 102 2.05 -1.05 -14.61
N GLU A 103 0.87 -0.43 -14.78
CA GLU A 103 0.46 0.69 -13.93
C GLU A 103 0.36 0.28 -12.45
N PHE A 104 -0.26 -0.87 -12.17
CA PHE A 104 -0.34 -1.42 -10.82
C PHE A 104 1.05 -1.60 -10.18
N LEU A 105 2.02 -2.19 -10.89
CA LEU A 105 3.37 -2.39 -10.35
C LEU A 105 4.08 -1.06 -10.06
N GLN A 106 3.85 -0.01 -10.87
CA GLN A 106 4.38 1.32 -10.56
C GLN A 106 3.73 1.91 -9.30
N GLY A 107 2.42 1.73 -9.14
CA GLY A 107 1.71 2.07 -7.90
C GLY A 107 2.26 1.30 -6.70
N ALA A 108 2.52 0.02 -6.84
CA ALA A 108 3.06 -0.85 -5.80
C ALA A 108 4.48 -0.42 -5.38
N LYS A 109 5.34 -0.04 -6.34
CA LYS A 109 6.67 0.55 -6.06
C LYS A 109 6.59 1.85 -5.26
N TYR A 110 5.59 2.68 -5.54
CA TYR A 110 5.36 3.89 -4.76
C TYR A 110 4.86 3.55 -3.35
N ALA A 111 3.90 2.63 -3.26
CA ALA A 111 3.29 2.21 -2.00
C ALA A 111 4.33 1.61 -1.03
N ILE A 112 5.20 0.71 -1.48
CA ILE A 112 6.22 0.12 -0.59
C ILE A 112 7.19 1.18 -0.04
N LYS A 113 7.56 2.18 -0.84
CA LYS A 113 8.41 3.28 -0.37
C LYS A 113 7.69 4.10 0.69
N THR A 114 6.48 4.56 0.42
CA THR A 114 5.74 5.41 1.35
C THR A 114 5.36 4.67 2.62
N THR A 115 4.82 3.46 2.49
CA THR A 115 4.37 2.64 3.61
C THR A 115 5.57 2.16 4.43
N GLY A 116 6.65 1.70 3.80
CA GLY A 116 7.86 1.26 4.50
C GLY A 116 8.54 2.38 5.27
N THR A 117 8.70 3.58 4.68
CA THR A 117 9.26 4.73 5.40
C THR A 117 8.35 5.19 6.54
N ALA A 118 7.03 5.21 6.34
CA ALA A 118 6.10 5.61 7.38
C ALA A 118 6.03 4.60 8.55
N MET A 119 6.12 3.29 8.26
CA MET A 119 6.13 2.19 9.24
C MET A 119 7.24 2.38 10.27
N TYR A 120 8.43 2.73 9.80
CA TYR A 120 9.62 2.89 10.63
C TYR A 120 9.93 4.36 10.91
N SER A 121 8.93 5.23 10.91
CA SER A 121 9.11 6.64 11.28
C SER A 121 9.06 6.84 12.79
N ARG A 122 9.81 7.82 13.32
CA ARG A 122 9.72 8.18 14.74
C ARG A 122 8.35 8.73 15.13
N GLU A 123 7.72 9.49 14.24
CA GLU A 123 6.37 10.02 14.47
C GLU A 123 5.34 8.90 14.70
N PHE A 124 5.47 7.78 13.97
CA PHE A 124 4.60 6.62 14.17
C PHE A 124 4.89 5.92 15.51
N ALA A 125 6.17 5.68 15.84
CA ALA A 125 6.54 5.08 17.12
C ALA A 125 6.05 5.92 18.32
N ASP A 126 6.25 7.24 18.27
CA ASP A 126 5.80 8.18 19.32
C ASP A 126 4.27 8.20 19.45
N PHE A 127 3.55 8.07 18.33
CA PHE A 127 2.09 7.90 18.36
C PHE A 127 1.69 6.62 19.10
N LEU A 128 2.31 5.47 18.77
CA LEU A 128 1.98 4.20 19.40
C LEU A 128 2.26 4.18 20.90
N VAL A 129 3.37 4.78 21.34
CA VAL A 129 3.69 4.89 22.77
C VAL A 129 2.61 5.68 23.52
N ARG A 130 2.14 6.79 22.93
CA ARG A 130 1.06 7.61 23.51
C ARG A 130 -0.27 6.88 23.52
N GLU A 131 -0.61 6.20 22.43
CA GLU A 131 -1.83 5.40 22.32
C GLU A 131 -1.86 4.27 23.38
N ARG A 132 -0.72 3.59 23.61
CA ARG A 132 -0.59 2.55 24.64
C ARG A 132 -0.79 3.11 26.05
N ALA A 133 -0.29 4.31 26.32
CA ALA A 133 -0.42 4.96 27.63
C ALA A 133 -1.86 5.40 27.95
N ALA A 134 -2.67 5.71 26.93
CA ALA A 134 -4.07 6.11 27.08
C ALA A 134 -4.95 5.54 25.96
N PRO A 135 -5.37 4.27 26.06
CA PRO A 135 -6.19 3.61 25.04
C PRO A 135 -7.57 4.27 24.87
N GLY A 136 -8.03 4.41 23.62
CA GLY A 136 -9.42 4.76 23.31
C GLY A 136 -9.73 6.24 23.03
N ALA A 137 -8.72 7.13 22.96
CA ALA A 137 -8.93 8.57 22.74
C ALA A 137 -8.27 9.16 21.47
N PHE A 138 -7.49 8.38 20.72
CA PHE A 138 -6.65 8.95 19.65
C PHE A 138 -7.13 8.48 18.28
N GLU A 139 -7.82 9.37 17.55
CA GLU A 139 -7.69 9.35 16.10
C GLU A 139 -6.20 9.56 15.76
N PRO A 140 -5.69 8.97 14.67
CA PRO A 140 -4.29 9.12 14.34
C PRO A 140 -3.97 10.61 14.12
N ASP A 141 -3.03 11.14 14.90
CA ASP A 141 -2.72 12.56 14.93
C ASP A 141 -1.51 12.94 14.04
N CYS A 142 -0.83 11.93 13.48
CA CYS A 142 0.21 12.07 12.48
C CYS A 142 -0.18 11.37 11.16
N ASP A 143 0.36 11.88 10.05
CA ASP A 143 0.05 11.36 8.72
C ASP A 143 0.55 9.92 8.54
N ALA A 144 1.66 9.55 9.18
CA ALA A 144 2.17 8.19 9.19
C ALA A 144 1.14 7.21 9.78
N ALA A 145 0.57 7.51 10.94
CA ALA A 145 -0.41 6.64 11.58
C ALA A 145 -1.72 6.54 10.79
N LYS A 146 -2.20 7.64 10.20
CA LYS A 146 -3.37 7.62 9.29
C LYS A 146 -3.11 6.71 8.09
N MET A 147 -1.95 6.86 7.46
CA MET A 147 -1.55 6.05 6.30
C MET A 147 -1.48 4.57 6.65
N GLN A 148 -0.83 4.20 7.75
CA GLN A 148 -0.70 2.79 8.14
C GLN A 148 -2.06 2.15 8.43
N GLN A 149 -2.93 2.87 9.16
CA GLN A 149 -4.26 2.36 9.48
C GLN A 149 -5.14 2.15 8.25
N GLN A 150 -4.98 2.98 7.21
CA GLN A 150 -5.75 2.88 5.96
C GLN A 150 -5.18 1.85 4.99
N THR A 151 -3.86 1.67 5.00
CA THR A 151 -3.16 0.87 3.99
C THR A 151 -3.04 -0.59 4.41
N LEU A 152 -2.84 -0.86 5.70
CA LEU A 152 -2.65 -2.22 6.20
C LEU A 152 -3.96 -2.88 6.56
N ASP A 153 -4.02 -4.20 6.34
CA ASP A 153 -5.13 -4.97 6.91
C ASP A 153 -5.10 -4.90 8.45
N PRO A 154 -6.25 -4.99 9.13
CA PRO A 154 -6.33 -4.79 10.58
C PRO A 154 -5.46 -5.74 11.41
N ILE A 155 -5.24 -6.98 10.94
CA ILE A 155 -4.45 -7.98 11.66
C ILE A 155 -2.97 -7.62 11.55
N SER A 156 -2.50 -7.32 10.34
CA SER A 156 -1.11 -6.87 10.12
C SER A 156 -0.82 -5.55 10.81
N TYR A 157 -1.76 -4.60 10.81
CA TYR A 157 -1.62 -3.35 11.54
C TYR A 157 -1.44 -3.61 13.04
N ALA A 158 -2.30 -4.44 13.65
CA ALA A 158 -2.19 -4.78 15.07
C ALA A 158 -0.85 -5.46 15.41
N ALA A 159 -0.45 -6.47 14.63
CA ALA A 159 0.82 -7.18 14.83
C ALA A 159 2.03 -6.24 14.71
N PHE A 160 2.01 -5.32 13.74
CA PHE A 160 3.08 -4.36 13.56
C PHE A 160 3.16 -3.35 14.72
N LYS A 161 2.01 -2.90 15.25
CA LYS A 161 1.99 -2.04 16.45
C LYS A 161 2.68 -2.71 17.62
N ASP A 162 2.37 -3.98 17.88
CA ASP A 162 2.95 -4.74 18.97
C ASP A 162 4.47 -4.88 18.79
N PHE A 163 4.93 -5.17 17.57
CA PHE A 163 6.36 -5.23 17.24
C PHE A 163 7.09 -3.91 17.53
N VAL A 164 6.57 -2.77 17.07
CA VAL A 164 7.20 -1.45 17.30
C VAL A 164 7.25 -1.14 18.80
N LEU A 165 6.17 -1.41 19.53
CA LEU A 165 6.10 -1.16 20.98
C LEU A 165 7.06 -2.05 21.78
N GLU A 166 7.28 -3.29 21.38
CA GLU A 166 8.27 -4.17 21.98
C GLU A 166 9.69 -3.64 21.76
N TYR A 167 10.00 -3.24 20.52
CA TYR A 167 11.32 -2.72 20.15
C TYR A 167 11.64 -1.41 20.90
N GLU A 168 10.68 -0.49 21.00
CA GLU A 168 10.84 0.74 21.79
C GLU A 168 11.00 0.46 23.29
N SER A 169 10.36 -0.57 23.83
CA SER A 169 10.45 -0.90 25.26
C SER A 169 11.85 -1.30 25.73
N ILE A 170 12.67 -1.82 24.82
CA ILE A 170 14.08 -2.15 25.08
C ILE A 170 15.03 -1.01 24.71
N GLY A 171 14.50 0.20 24.39
CA GLY A 171 15.28 1.34 23.93
C GLY A 171 15.89 1.16 22.54
N ALA A 172 15.39 0.18 21.78
CA ALA A 172 15.80 -0.04 20.40
C ALA A 172 14.87 0.70 19.45
N GLY A 173 15.39 1.10 18.29
CA GLY A 173 14.59 1.73 17.25
C GLY A 173 15.23 1.58 15.88
N SER A 174 14.39 1.62 14.85
CA SER A 174 14.82 1.67 13.47
C SER A 174 14.15 2.85 12.80
N VAL A 175 14.93 3.66 12.10
CA VAL A 175 14.42 4.73 11.24
C VAL A 175 14.86 4.47 9.82
N VAL A 176 13.90 4.09 8.97
CA VAL A 176 14.13 3.98 7.53
C VAL A 176 14.20 5.37 6.94
N LYS A 177 15.34 5.73 6.34
CA LYS A 177 15.56 7.02 5.68
C LYS A 177 15.15 6.98 4.22
N GLU A 178 15.48 5.89 3.54
CA GLU A 178 15.26 5.73 2.12
C GLU A 178 15.08 4.26 1.76
N ILE A 179 14.16 4.02 0.82
CA ILE A 179 13.97 2.71 0.18
C ILE A 179 14.16 2.92 -1.33
N GLU A 180 15.24 2.35 -1.85
CA GLU A 180 15.46 2.20 -3.28
C GLU A 180 14.77 0.93 -3.75
N VAL A 181 14.01 1.00 -4.85
CA VAL A 181 13.32 -0.17 -5.42
C VAL A 181 13.94 -0.45 -6.79
N HIS A 182 14.69 -1.54 -6.87
CA HIS A 182 15.42 -1.96 -8.08
C HIS A 182 14.50 -2.65 -9.07
N SER A 183 13.63 -3.53 -8.56
CA SER A 183 12.64 -4.22 -9.38
C SER A 183 11.35 -4.52 -8.60
N ALA A 184 10.28 -4.76 -9.35
CA ALA A 184 9.00 -5.24 -8.81
C ALA A 184 8.39 -6.18 -9.84
N HIS A 185 8.09 -7.40 -9.42
CA HIS A 185 7.56 -8.45 -10.29
C HIS A 185 6.34 -9.10 -9.65
N LEU A 186 5.36 -9.44 -10.47
CA LEU A 186 4.20 -10.20 -10.05
C LEU A 186 4.61 -11.66 -9.82
N GLU A 187 4.51 -12.10 -8.58
CA GLU A 187 4.85 -13.44 -8.12
C GLU A 187 3.62 -14.35 -8.11
N SER A 188 2.45 -13.81 -7.70
CA SER A 188 1.21 -14.57 -7.72
C SER A 188 -0.03 -13.71 -7.98
N VAL A 189 -1.06 -14.34 -8.52
CA VAL A 189 -2.38 -13.76 -8.75
C VAL A 189 -3.42 -14.77 -8.32
N GLN A 190 -4.28 -14.37 -7.40
CA GLN A 190 -5.43 -15.17 -6.96
C GLN A 190 -6.70 -14.39 -7.22
N TYR A 191 -7.70 -15.08 -7.76
CA TYR A 191 -9.03 -14.53 -7.98
C TYR A 191 -10.04 -15.35 -7.19
N GLU A 192 -10.89 -14.66 -6.44
CA GLU A 192 -11.91 -15.26 -5.60
C GLU A 192 -13.25 -14.53 -5.80
N ARG A 193 -14.35 -15.28 -5.64
CA ARG A 193 -15.70 -14.72 -5.52
C ARG A 193 -16.15 -14.85 -4.08
N VAL A 194 -16.34 -13.73 -3.42
CA VAL A 194 -16.68 -13.67 -2.00
C VAL A 194 -18.17 -13.29 -1.87
N PRO A 195 -19.02 -14.15 -1.29
CA PRO A 195 -20.43 -13.82 -1.06
C PRO A 195 -20.59 -12.53 -0.22
N LYS A 196 -21.45 -11.61 -0.66
CA LYS A 196 -21.76 -10.36 0.08
C LYS A 196 -22.54 -10.60 1.37
N ARG A 197 -23.12 -11.79 1.53
CA ARG A 197 -23.90 -12.21 2.68
C ARG A 197 -23.80 -13.71 2.87
N SER A 198 -24.28 -14.21 4.01
CA SER A 198 -24.34 -15.64 4.29
C SER A 198 -25.01 -16.39 3.13
N THR A 199 -24.36 -17.47 2.70
CA THR A 199 -24.91 -18.42 1.73
C THR A 199 -25.79 -19.47 2.40
N THR A 200 -26.06 -19.35 3.70
CA THR A 200 -26.97 -20.21 4.46
C THR A 200 -28.02 -19.37 5.16
N ASN A 201 -29.27 -19.83 5.12
CA ASN A 201 -30.36 -19.23 5.90
C ASN A 201 -30.40 -19.79 7.34
N SER A 202 -31.35 -19.35 8.15
CA SER A 202 -31.52 -19.77 9.55
C SER A 202 -31.82 -21.27 9.73
N SER A 203 -32.26 -21.97 8.68
CA SER A 203 -32.46 -23.43 8.70
C SER A 203 -31.24 -24.22 8.19
N GLY A 204 -30.13 -23.54 7.88
CA GLY A 204 -28.92 -24.14 7.34
C GLY A 204 -28.98 -24.48 5.84
N ALA A 205 -30.07 -24.13 5.15
CA ALA A 205 -30.20 -24.39 3.72
C ALA A 205 -29.36 -23.40 2.89
N LYS A 206 -28.71 -23.91 1.83
CA LYS A 206 -27.88 -23.09 0.93
C LYS A 206 -28.76 -22.15 0.11
N VAL A 207 -28.49 -20.86 0.23
CA VAL A 207 -29.11 -19.80 -0.57
C VAL A 207 -28.33 -19.66 -1.88
N LEU A 208 -29.01 -19.86 -3.01
CA LEU A 208 -28.43 -19.69 -4.35
C LEU A 208 -28.55 -18.22 -4.80
N GLY A 209 -27.71 -17.81 -5.76
CA GLY A 209 -27.75 -16.46 -6.33
C GLY A 209 -27.41 -15.35 -5.33
N VAL A 210 -26.62 -15.66 -4.30
CA VAL A 210 -26.12 -14.63 -3.39
C VAL A 210 -25.17 -13.72 -4.16
N PRO A 211 -25.39 -12.39 -4.16
CA PRO A 211 -24.46 -11.46 -4.78
C PRO A 211 -23.04 -11.71 -4.27
N VAL A 212 -22.06 -11.62 -5.15
CA VAL A 212 -20.64 -11.80 -4.82
C VAL A 212 -19.86 -10.53 -5.07
N HIS A 213 -18.78 -10.33 -4.32
CA HIS A 213 -17.67 -9.47 -4.71
C HIS A 213 -16.65 -10.33 -5.46
N GLU A 214 -16.22 -9.83 -6.61
CA GLU A 214 -15.00 -10.31 -7.27
C GLU A 214 -13.80 -9.68 -6.58
N ARG A 215 -12.81 -10.49 -6.22
CA ARG A 215 -11.65 -10.09 -5.44
C ARG A 215 -10.36 -10.59 -6.09
N LEU A 216 -9.35 -9.73 -6.13
CA LEU A 216 -8.00 -10.10 -6.52
C LEU A 216 -7.03 -9.97 -5.35
N LYS A 217 -6.14 -10.95 -5.22
CA LYS A 217 -4.95 -10.89 -4.38
C LYS A 217 -3.72 -11.01 -5.27
N LEU A 218 -2.82 -10.04 -5.20
CA LEU A 218 -1.61 -9.95 -6.00
C LEU A 218 -0.40 -9.98 -5.07
N ALA A 219 0.49 -10.95 -5.24
CA ALA A 219 1.78 -10.94 -4.53
C ALA A 219 2.84 -10.34 -5.44
N VAL A 220 3.55 -9.33 -4.94
CA VAL A 220 4.62 -8.64 -5.67
C VAL A 220 5.94 -8.92 -4.99
N LEU A 221 6.89 -9.48 -5.73
CA LEU A 221 8.29 -9.63 -5.33
C LEU A 221 9.03 -8.32 -5.63
N PHE A 222 9.57 -7.70 -4.60
CA PHE A 222 10.41 -6.52 -4.69
C PHE A 222 11.87 -6.86 -4.40
N ASP A 223 12.78 -6.26 -5.17
CA ASP A 223 14.20 -6.16 -4.84
C ASP A 223 14.48 -4.72 -4.42
N THR A 224 14.84 -4.52 -3.17
CA THR A 224 15.01 -3.19 -2.59
C THR A 224 16.37 -3.02 -1.90
N THR A 225 16.80 -1.78 -1.77
CA THR A 225 17.88 -1.40 -0.85
C THR A 225 17.33 -0.40 0.15
N GLU A 226 17.42 -0.76 1.42
CA GLU A 226 16.94 0.02 2.55
C GLU A 226 18.12 0.70 3.24
N HIS A 227 18.00 2.01 3.44
CA HIS A 227 18.94 2.81 4.21
C HIS A 227 18.31 3.18 5.54
N SER A 228 18.82 2.60 6.62
CA SER A 228 18.23 2.70 7.94
C SER A 228 19.21 3.17 9.00
N SER A 229 18.71 3.87 10.01
CA SER A 229 19.42 4.20 11.22
C SER A 229 18.86 3.37 12.37
N LEU A 230 19.71 2.51 12.93
CA LEU A 230 19.39 1.67 14.06
C LEU A 230 19.91 2.30 15.35
N THR A 231 19.06 2.33 16.36
CA THR A 231 19.41 2.64 17.74
C THR A 231 19.23 1.38 18.56
N HIS A 232 20.21 1.02 19.36
CA HIS A 232 20.13 -0.11 20.28
C HIS A 232 21.06 0.14 21.48
N PRO A 233 20.65 -0.15 22.73
CA PRO A 233 21.49 0.11 23.91
C PRO A 233 22.85 -0.60 23.86
N ASP A 234 22.92 -1.74 23.19
CA ASP A 234 24.17 -2.50 23.09
C ASP A 234 25.17 -1.89 22.10
N LEU A 235 24.74 -1.08 21.12
CA LEU A 235 25.66 -0.37 20.22
C LEU A 235 26.53 0.64 20.98
N GLU A 236 25.97 1.28 22.01
CA GLU A 236 26.75 2.15 22.90
C GLU A 236 27.77 1.36 23.72
N LYS A 237 27.39 0.19 24.23
CA LYS A 237 28.27 -0.69 25.02
C LYS A 237 29.43 -1.25 24.18
N GLU A 238 29.20 -1.47 22.88
CA GLU A 238 30.21 -1.93 21.93
C GLU A 238 31.10 -0.81 21.37
N GLY A 239 30.91 0.44 21.81
CA GLY A 239 31.71 1.59 21.34
C GLY A 239 31.41 2.03 19.89
N GLN A 240 30.30 1.56 19.30
CA GLN A 240 29.88 1.90 17.93
C GLN A 240 29.07 3.20 17.86
N GLY A 241 28.84 3.86 19.00
CA GLY A 241 27.97 5.03 19.13
C GLY A 241 26.49 4.64 19.25
N ALA A 242 25.65 5.59 19.67
CA ALA A 242 24.22 5.37 19.93
C ALA A 242 23.40 4.98 18.68
N VAL A 243 23.92 5.29 17.49
CA VAL A 243 23.22 5.12 16.22
C VAL A 243 24.16 4.48 15.20
N ARG A 244 23.70 3.38 14.59
CA ARG A 244 24.38 2.71 13.49
C ARG A 244 23.58 2.91 12.20
N ASN A 245 24.23 3.36 11.13
CA ASN A 245 23.62 3.36 9.80
C ASN A 245 23.83 2.00 9.14
N VAL A 246 22.77 1.44 8.57
CA VAL A 246 22.77 0.16 7.87
C VAL A 246 22.21 0.38 6.48
N VAL A 247 22.87 -0.25 5.50
CA VAL A 247 22.37 -0.37 4.13
C VAL A 247 22.17 -1.85 3.89
N GLN A 248 20.94 -2.25 3.62
CA GLN A 248 20.58 -3.65 3.43
C GLN A 248 19.86 -3.81 2.10
N ARG A 249 20.36 -4.73 1.27
CA ARG A 249 19.61 -5.19 0.10
C ARG A 249 18.78 -6.40 0.48
N GLU A 250 17.52 -6.41 0.07
CA GLU A 250 16.57 -7.44 0.44
C GLU A 250 15.62 -7.75 -0.69
N LYS A 251 15.20 -9.01 -0.76
CA LYS A 251 14.02 -9.42 -1.54
C LYS A 251 12.87 -9.67 -0.58
N SER A 252 11.73 -9.05 -0.86
CA SER A 252 10.52 -9.19 -0.05
C SER A 252 9.29 -9.38 -0.93
N ILE A 253 8.31 -10.13 -0.44
CA ILE A 253 7.02 -10.31 -1.10
C ILE A 253 5.97 -9.52 -0.33
N TRP A 254 5.21 -8.68 -1.02
CA TRP A 254 4.09 -7.94 -0.44
C TRP A 254 2.80 -8.34 -1.13
N GLN A 255 1.75 -8.61 -0.36
CA GLN A 255 0.45 -8.96 -0.91
C GLN A 255 -0.46 -7.74 -0.93
N PHE A 256 -1.11 -7.52 -2.07
CA PHE A 256 -2.10 -6.48 -2.30
C PHE A 256 -3.45 -7.14 -2.56
N GLU A 257 -4.49 -6.73 -1.85
CA GLU A 257 -5.83 -7.27 -1.97
C GLU A 257 -6.82 -6.16 -2.30
N SER A 258 -7.74 -6.41 -3.23
CA SER A 258 -8.80 -5.45 -3.54
C SER A 258 -10.06 -6.12 -4.07
N ASN A 259 -11.20 -5.49 -3.81
CA ASN A 259 -12.43 -5.79 -4.53
C ASN A 259 -12.34 -5.18 -5.94
N VAL A 260 -12.65 -5.98 -6.94
CA VAL A 260 -12.52 -5.61 -8.36
C VAL A 260 -13.81 -5.87 -9.11
N THR A 261 -14.94 -5.83 -8.41
CA THR A 261 -16.26 -6.09 -9.00
C THR A 261 -16.59 -5.00 -10.01
N THR A 262 -16.31 -3.74 -9.69
CA THR A 262 -16.27 -2.62 -10.64
C THR A 262 -14.97 -1.82 -10.47
N PRO A 263 -14.60 -0.98 -11.46
CA PRO A 263 -13.42 -0.11 -11.36
C PRO A 263 -13.43 0.82 -10.13
N GLU A 264 -14.61 1.24 -9.67
CA GLU A 264 -14.79 2.14 -8.53
C GLU A 264 -14.60 1.45 -7.18
N ASP A 265 -14.76 0.13 -7.14
CA ASP A 265 -14.56 -0.69 -5.94
C ASP A 265 -13.07 -0.93 -5.62
N ILE A 266 -12.17 -0.59 -6.55
CA ILE A 266 -10.73 -0.81 -6.39
C ILE A 266 -10.20 0.08 -5.26
N ASP A 267 -9.88 -0.57 -4.16
CA ASP A 267 -9.13 -0.03 -3.04
C ASP A 267 -8.12 -1.08 -2.58
N TRP A 268 -6.82 -0.82 -2.79
CA TRP A 268 -5.78 -1.81 -2.54
C TRP A 268 -5.35 -1.77 -1.07
N ILE A 269 -5.54 -2.88 -0.37
CA ILE A 269 -5.06 -3.09 1.00
C ILE A 269 -3.80 -3.94 0.93
N ILE A 270 -2.79 -3.55 1.70
CA ILE A 270 -1.54 -4.28 1.83
C ILE A 270 -1.66 -5.25 3.00
N ASN A 271 -1.41 -6.51 2.71
CA ASN A 271 -1.12 -7.54 3.70
C ASN A 271 0.38 -7.84 3.62
N PRO A 272 1.21 -7.23 4.49
CA PRO A 272 2.64 -7.44 4.49
C PRO A 272 2.94 -8.83 5.06
N VAL A 273 2.90 -9.85 4.19
CA VAL A 273 3.54 -11.14 4.47
C VAL A 273 5.04 -10.96 4.19
N GLN A 274 5.78 -10.30 5.08
CA GLN A 274 7.23 -10.12 4.89
C GLN A 274 7.95 -11.47 5.05
N ILE A 275 8.06 -12.23 3.97
CA ILE A 275 9.06 -13.28 3.83
C ILE A 275 10.31 -12.60 3.31
N SER A 276 11.21 -12.25 4.24
CA SER A 276 12.55 -11.79 3.90
C SER A 276 13.35 -12.99 3.39
N ILE A 277 13.70 -12.99 2.10
CA ILE A 277 14.66 -13.95 1.55
C ILE A 277 16.01 -13.25 1.53
N ARG A 278 16.87 -13.57 2.50
CA ARG A 278 18.27 -13.13 2.49
C ARG A 278 19.02 -14.05 1.53
N ASP A 279 19.64 -13.44 0.52
CA ASP A 279 20.62 -14.11 -0.36
C ASP A 279 21.87 -14.50 0.45
#